data_AF-A0A7R9ZGU8-F1
#
_entry.id   AF-A0A7R9ZGU8-F1
#
_cell.length_a   1.000
_cell.length_b   1.000
_cell.length_c   1.000
_cell.angle_alpha   90.00
_cell.angle_beta   90.00
_cell.angle_gamma   90.00
#
_symmetry.space_group_name_H-M   'P 1'
#
loop_
_entity.id
_entity.type
_entity.pdbx_description
1 polymer ?
#
loop_
_entity_poly.entity_id
_entity_poly.type
_entity_poly.pdbx_seq_one_letter_code
_entity_poly.pdbx_strand_id
1 'polypeptide(L)'
;ANLAGSLPPWVTCLTFDNFMTKRSMVALIKRLETMGDHVGTTGKHQGTFDALAIRNSPRIGSDSFAPLFKLLGFSPQVETTMRQPPLLSLKMLDLSGNLLGDESVASVLSIIHEERSKCVIERLDVSGNNIKNGVFVTQILRTYVQRHRQSKLS
;
A
#
# COMPACT_ATOMS: atom_id res chain seq x y z
N ALA A 1 -0.89 -3.41 21.54
CA ALA A 1 -2.29 -3.37 21.09
C ALA A 1 -2.34 -3.48 19.58
N ASN A 2 -2.73 -4.63 19.00
CA ASN A 2 -2.93 -4.81 17.55
C ASN A 2 -4.00 -3.81 17.03
N LEU A 3 -3.95 -3.36 15.76
CA LEU A 3 -5.05 -2.59 15.17
C LEU A 3 -6.27 -3.48 14.83
N ALA A 4 -6.02 -4.76 14.53
CA ALA A 4 -7.07 -5.75 14.32
C ALA A 4 -7.83 -5.97 15.63
N GLY A 5 -9.13 -5.65 15.60
CA GLY A 5 -10.01 -5.68 16.77
C GLY A 5 -9.93 -4.45 17.68
N SER A 6 -9.05 -3.47 17.41
CA SER A 6 -9.01 -2.20 18.16
C SER A 6 -9.71 -1.05 17.44
N LEU A 7 -9.85 -1.13 16.11
CA LEU A 7 -10.65 -0.19 15.36
C LEU A 7 -12.14 -0.55 15.51
N PRO A 8 -13.00 0.40 15.90
CA PRO A 8 -14.44 0.20 15.81
C PRO A 8 -14.83 -0.20 14.38
N PRO A 9 -15.85 -1.06 14.19
CA PRO A 9 -16.23 -1.60 12.87
C PRO A 9 -16.74 -0.54 11.88
N TRP A 10 -17.05 0.67 12.35
CA TRP A 10 -17.46 1.80 11.52
C TRP A 10 -16.28 2.67 11.06
N VAL A 11 -15.05 2.40 11.52
CA VAL A 11 -13.85 3.08 11.05
C VAL A 11 -13.35 2.39 9.79
N THR A 12 -13.69 2.96 8.63
CA THR A 12 -13.28 2.46 7.31
C THR A 12 -12.17 3.27 6.67
N CYS A 13 -11.81 4.43 7.25
CA CYS A 13 -10.81 5.34 6.71
C CYS A 13 -9.88 5.83 7.82
N LEU A 14 -8.56 5.84 7.55
CA LEU A 14 -7.56 6.42 8.43
C LEU A 14 -6.75 7.48 7.67
N THR A 15 -6.61 8.66 8.26
CA THR A 15 -5.82 9.75 7.69
C THR A 15 -4.79 10.26 8.68
N PHE A 16 -3.53 10.28 8.24
CA PHE A 16 -2.41 10.89 8.94
C PHE A 16 -1.89 12.04 8.08
N ASP A 17 -2.23 13.27 8.45
CA ASP A 17 -1.87 14.48 7.71
C ASP A 17 -0.84 15.29 8.49
N ASN A 18 0.36 15.46 7.91
CA ASN A 18 1.48 16.17 8.51
C ASN A 18 1.82 15.72 9.95
N PHE A 19 1.51 14.46 10.26
CA PHE A 19 1.64 13.90 11.59
C PHE A 19 2.75 12.85 11.68
N MET A 20 3.09 12.23 10.54
CA MET A 20 3.95 11.05 10.57
C MET A 20 5.42 11.40 10.82
N THR A 21 6.01 10.65 11.74
CA THR A 21 7.44 10.58 12.01
C THR A 21 7.94 9.17 11.69
N LYS A 22 9.26 8.97 11.59
CA LYS A 22 9.83 7.63 11.38
C LYS A 22 9.36 6.64 12.46
N ARG A 23 9.27 7.10 13.72
CA ARG A 23 8.82 6.27 14.85
C ARG A 23 7.35 5.90 14.75
N SER A 24 6.47 6.84 14.41
CA SER A 24 5.03 6.56 14.27
C SER A 24 4.75 5.70 13.04
N MET A 25 5.52 5.85 11.95
CA MET A 25 5.46 4.99 10.78
C MET A 25 5.81 3.54 11.15
N VAL A 26 6.94 3.30 11.83
CA VAL A 26 7.31 1.95 12.30
C VAL A 26 6.24 1.36 13.22
N ALA A 27 5.66 2.17 14.10
CA ALA A 27 4.57 1.73 14.96
C ALA A 27 3.32 1.36 14.15
N LEU A 28 2.95 2.15 13.15
CA LEU A 28 1.82 1.87 12.26
C LEU A 28 2.03 0.57 11.49
N ILE A 29 3.20 0.39 10.85
CA ILE A 29 3.52 -0.81 10.08
C ILE A 29 3.36 -2.07 10.93
N LYS A 30 3.95 -2.09 12.13
CA LYS A 30 3.82 -3.22 13.06
C LYS A 30 2.38 -3.56 13.43
N ARG A 31 1.48 -2.57 13.39
CA ARG A 31 0.06 -2.75 13.72
C ARG A 31 -0.75 -3.23 12.52
N LEU A 32 -0.37 -2.80 11.32
CA LEU A 32 -0.96 -3.27 10.08
C LEU A 32 -0.52 -4.71 9.78
N GLU A 33 0.75 -5.08 10.00
CA GLU A 33 1.25 -6.45 9.85
C GLU A 33 0.40 -7.48 10.60
N THR A 34 -0.03 -7.14 11.82
CA THR A 34 -0.84 -8.02 12.67
C THR A 34 -2.30 -8.14 12.23
N MET A 35 -2.72 -7.49 11.14
CA MET A 35 -4.04 -7.68 10.52
C MET A 35 -4.08 -8.90 9.60
N GLY A 36 -2.97 -9.27 8.97
CA GLY A 36 -2.90 -10.44 8.06
C GLY A 36 -2.92 -11.80 8.76
N ASP A 37 -2.85 -11.81 10.09
CA ASP A 37 -2.75 -13.02 10.92
C ASP A 37 -4.10 -13.54 11.45
N HIS A 38 -5.18 -12.77 11.36
CA HIS A 38 -6.47 -13.15 11.91
C HIS A 38 -7.36 -13.86 10.89
N VAL A 39 -7.07 -15.13 10.66
CA VAL A 39 -8.05 -16.08 10.09
C VAL A 39 -8.95 -16.57 11.23
N GLY A 40 -9.87 -15.70 11.67
CA GLY A 40 -10.81 -15.98 12.76
C GLY A 40 -12.15 -16.51 12.24
N THR A 41 -12.56 -17.66 12.75
CA THR A 41 -13.74 -18.50 12.46
C THR A 41 -15.13 -17.88 12.67
N THR A 42 -15.26 -16.56 12.70
CA THR A 42 -16.56 -15.86 12.82
C THR A 42 -16.66 -14.82 11.73
N GLY A 43 -17.63 -14.96 10.82
CA GLY A 43 -17.81 -14.19 9.58
C GLY A 43 -18.10 -12.68 9.71
N LYS A 44 -17.37 -11.97 10.57
CA LYS A 44 -17.28 -10.51 10.58
C LYS A 44 -15.85 -10.15 10.19
N HIS A 45 -15.70 -9.43 9.08
CA HIS A 45 -14.42 -8.88 8.61
C HIS A 45 -13.78 -8.01 9.71
N GLN A 46 -12.92 -8.61 10.52
CA GLN A 46 -12.38 -7.98 11.73
C GLN A 46 -11.08 -7.26 11.36
N GLY A 47 -11.13 -5.93 11.31
CA GLY A 47 -9.95 -5.07 11.09
C GLY A 47 -9.73 -4.61 9.64
N THR A 48 -10.71 -4.76 8.76
CA THR A 48 -10.64 -4.23 7.39
C THR A 48 -11.01 -2.77 7.36
N PHE A 49 -10.23 -1.95 6.67
CA PHE A 49 -10.59 -0.56 6.38
C PHE A 49 -10.25 -0.27 4.91
N ASP A 50 -11.09 0.52 4.27
CA ASP A 50 -11.11 0.70 2.82
C ASP A 50 -10.09 1.75 2.36
N ALA A 51 -9.75 2.71 3.22
CA ALA A 51 -8.90 3.85 2.84
C ALA A 51 -7.81 4.17 3.86
N LEU A 52 -6.58 4.36 3.36
CA LEU A 52 -5.43 4.85 4.10
C LEU A 52 -4.93 6.12 3.43
N ALA A 53 -4.80 7.20 4.20
CA ALA A 53 -4.10 8.40 3.78
C ALA A 53 -2.93 8.65 4.72
N ILE A 54 -1.73 8.72 4.18
CA ILE A 54 -0.56 9.28 4.84
C ILE A 54 -0.15 10.43 3.93
N ARG A 55 -0.35 11.68 4.36
CA ARG A 55 -0.16 12.84 3.49
C ARG A 55 0.68 13.92 4.16
N ASN A 56 1.27 14.77 3.33
CA ASN A 56 2.04 15.95 3.73
C ASN A 56 3.06 15.66 4.84
N SER A 57 3.72 14.51 4.80
CA SER A 57 4.66 14.08 5.84
C SER A 57 6.11 14.11 5.32
N PRO A 58 6.70 15.28 5.01
CA PRO A 58 8.04 15.35 4.43
C PRO A 58 9.16 14.95 5.40
N ARG A 59 8.83 14.79 6.70
CA ARG A 59 9.77 14.39 7.76
C ARG A 59 10.09 12.89 7.74
N ILE A 60 9.29 12.09 7.04
CA ILE A 60 9.59 10.68 6.80
C ILE A 60 10.28 10.55 5.44
N GLY A 61 11.44 9.91 5.44
CA GLY A 61 12.14 9.62 4.20
C GLY A 61 11.36 8.59 3.38
N SER A 62 11.55 8.61 2.06
CA SER A 62 10.90 7.67 1.14
C SER A 62 11.20 6.20 1.50
N ASP A 63 12.39 5.92 2.02
CA ASP A 63 12.81 4.64 2.60
C ASP A 63 11.84 4.09 3.66
N SER A 64 11.20 4.98 4.41
CA SER A 64 10.27 4.64 5.48
C SER A 64 8.95 4.04 4.98
N PHE A 65 8.64 4.19 3.68
CA PHE A 65 7.42 3.63 3.06
C PHE A 65 7.63 2.24 2.47
N ALA A 66 8.86 1.80 2.25
CA ALA A 66 9.12 0.47 1.70
C ALA A 66 8.44 -0.67 2.49
N PRO A 67 8.39 -0.65 3.84
CA PRO A 67 7.62 -1.64 4.60
C PRO A 67 6.12 -1.56 4.33
N LEU A 68 5.54 -0.37 4.15
CA LEU A 68 4.11 -0.20 3.83
C LEU A 68 3.77 -0.90 2.51
N PHE A 69 4.62 -0.71 1.50
CA PHE A 69 4.39 -1.28 0.18
C PHE A 69 4.35 -2.80 0.20
N LYS A 70 5.16 -3.43 1.07
CA LYS A 70 5.13 -4.89 1.29
C LYS A 70 3.83 -5.40 1.90
N LEU A 71 3.03 -4.54 2.53
CA LEU A 71 1.74 -4.93 3.11
C LEU A 71 0.60 -4.93 2.09
N LEU A 72 0.77 -4.25 0.95
CA LEU A 72 -0.26 -4.09 -0.09
C LEU A 72 -0.48 -5.35 -0.92
N GLY A 73 0.53 -6.22 -1.04
CA GLY A 73 0.45 -7.41 -1.87
C GLY A 73 1.63 -8.35 -1.68
N PHE A 74 1.57 -9.50 -2.32
CA PHE A 74 2.66 -10.47 -2.30
C PHE A 74 3.85 -9.98 -3.15
N SER A 75 5.06 -10.13 -2.62
CA SER A 75 6.26 -10.07 -3.45
C SER A 75 6.40 -11.39 -4.23
N PRO A 76 6.53 -11.38 -5.56
CA PRO A 76 6.67 -12.59 -6.37
C PRO A 76 7.91 -13.43 -6.04
N GLN A 77 8.89 -12.86 -5.32
CA GLN A 77 10.16 -13.51 -5.00
C GLN A 77 10.11 -14.36 -3.72
N VAL A 78 9.01 -14.33 -2.98
CA VAL A 78 8.89 -15.02 -1.69
C VAL A 78 7.70 -15.98 -1.75
N GLU A 79 7.95 -17.22 -2.13
CA GLU A 79 6.96 -18.31 -2.22
C GLU A 79 6.47 -18.82 -0.84
N THR A 80 6.70 -18.11 0.26
CA THR A 80 6.50 -18.67 1.59
C THR A 80 5.22 -18.19 2.28
N THR A 81 4.32 -19.17 2.44
CA THR A 81 3.20 -19.30 3.40
C THR A 81 1.85 -18.71 3.02
N MET A 82 0.79 -19.46 3.37
CA MET A 82 -0.64 -19.20 3.14
C MET A 82 -1.21 -17.94 3.84
N ARG A 83 -0.36 -16.96 4.18
CA ARG A 83 -0.78 -15.71 4.83
C ARG A 83 -1.26 -14.72 3.78
N GLN A 84 -2.44 -14.17 4.00
CA GLN A 84 -2.99 -13.09 3.20
C GLN A 84 -2.23 -11.78 3.46
N PRO A 85 -2.02 -10.91 2.44
CA PRO A 85 -1.46 -9.59 2.62
C PRO A 85 -2.27 -8.83 3.68
N PRO A 86 -1.62 -8.16 4.64
CA PRO A 86 -2.36 -7.51 5.72
C PRO A 86 -3.33 -6.43 5.25
N LEU A 87 -3.10 -5.84 4.06
CA LEU A 87 -3.95 -4.80 3.47
C LEU A 87 -4.79 -5.29 2.27
N LEU A 88 -5.18 -6.57 2.23
CA LEU A 88 -6.03 -7.12 1.16
C LEU A 88 -7.43 -6.48 1.02
N SER A 89 -7.87 -5.66 1.97
CA SER A 89 -9.15 -4.93 1.89
C SER A 89 -8.97 -3.46 1.51
N LEU A 90 -7.73 -2.97 1.43
CA LEU A 90 -7.45 -1.57 1.19
C LEU A 90 -7.71 -1.24 -0.29
N LYS A 91 -8.70 -0.38 -0.54
CA LYS A 91 -9.11 0.06 -1.88
C LYS A 91 -8.52 1.40 -2.27
N MET A 92 -8.30 2.28 -1.29
CA MET A 92 -7.82 3.63 -1.52
C MET A 92 -6.54 3.90 -0.72
N LEU A 93 -5.50 4.34 -1.41
CA LEU A 93 -4.24 4.74 -0.81
C LEU A 93 -3.86 6.15 -1.27
N ASP A 94 -3.85 7.10 -0.35
CA ASP A 94 -3.37 8.46 -0.57
C ASP A 94 -2.00 8.63 0.09
N LEU A 95 -0.99 8.87 -0.74
CA LEU A 95 0.39 9.13 -0.36
C LEU A 95 0.83 10.55 -0.75
N SER A 96 -0.10 11.47 -0.93
CA SER A 96 0.18 12.80 -1.45
C SER A 96 1.12 13.61 -0.55
N GLY A 97 2.00 14.42 -1.16
CA GLY A 97 2.83 15.37 -0.42
C GLY A 97 3.92 14.76 0.48
N ASN A 98 4.39 13.55 0.21
CA ASN A 98 5.37 12.85 1.08
C ASN A 98 6.81 12.84 0.55
N LEU A 99 7.11 13.54 -0.56
CA LEU A 99 8.45 13.59 -1.16
C LEU A 99 9.04 12.19 -1.49
N LEU A 100 8.19 11.23 -1.87
CA LEU A 100 8.61 9.85 -2.14
C LEU A 100 9.69 9.72 -3.25
N GLY A 101 9.67 10.63 -4.22
CA GLY A 101 10.54 10.56 -5.38
C GLY A 101 10.08 9.52 -6.42
N ASP A 102 10.78 9.52 -7.55
CA ASP A 102 10.44 8.69 -8.72
C ASP A 102 10.50 7.18 -8.42
N GLU A 103 11.57 6.71 -7.77
CA GLU A 103 11.79 5.29 -7.48
C GLU A 103 10.73 4.70 -6.54
N SER A 104 10.37 5.42 -5.47
CA SER A 104 9.39 4.92 -4.49
C SER A 104 7.97 4.95 -5.06
N VAL A 105 7.61 5.95 -5.86
CA VAL A 105 6.32 5.97 -6.58
C VAL A 105 6.27 4.83 -7.61
N ALA A 106 7.35 4.59 -8.35
CA ALA A 106 7.43 3.46 -9.26
C ALA A 106 7.31 2.10 -8.53
N SER A 107 7.87 2.00 -7.32
CA SER A 107 7.79 0.79 -6.50
C SER A 107 6.37 0.46 -6.03
N VAL A 108 5.59 1.45 -5.59
CA VAL A 108 4.18 1.20 -5.23
C VAL A 108 3.32 0.88 -6.47
N LEU A 109 3.58 1.56 -7.60
CA LEU A 109 2.91 1.27 -8.86
C LEU A 109 3.19 -0.15 -9.37
N SER A 110 4.43 -0.63 -9.25
CA SER A 110 4.79 -1.97 -9.73
C SER A 110 4.07 -3.06 -8.92
N ILE A 111 3.90 -2.86 -7.61
CA ILE A 111 3.15 -3.78 -6.75
C ILE A 111 1.67 -3.78 -7.13
N ILE A 112 1.05 -2.61 -7.31
CA ILE A 112 -0.36 -2.49 -7.68
C ILE A 112 -0.66 -3.12 -9.05
N HIS A 113 0.28 -2.99 -9.99
CA HIS A 113 0.12 -3.51 -11.36
C HIS A 113 0.58 -4.96 -11.54
N GLU A 114 1.17 -5.58 -10.53
CA GLU A 114 1.61 -6.98 -10.61
C GLU A 114 0.42 -7.90 -10.36
N GLU A 115 -0.01 -8.65 -11.38
CA GLU A 115 -1.19 -9.54 -11.32
C GLU A 115 -1.09 -10.57 -10.19
N ARG A 116 0.13 -11.04 -9.89
CA ARG A 116 0.36 -12.01 -8.81
C ARG A 116 0.36 -11.41 -7.41
N SER A 117 0.34 -10.08 -7.28
CA SER A 117 0.39 -9.40 -5.98
C SER A 117 -0.88 -9.59 -5.15
N LYS A 118 -2.02 -9.88 -5.79
CA LYS A 118 -3.37 -9.85 -5.19
C LYS A 118 -3.73 -8.49 -4.56
N CYS A 119 -3.02 -7.42 -4.92
CA CYS A 119 -3.35 -6.06 -4.49
C CYS A 119 -4.71 -5.67 -5.08
N VAL A 120 -5.58 -5.07 -4.26
CA VAL A 120 -6.96 -4.68 -4.66
C VAL A 120 -7.15 -3.16 -4.67
N ILE A 121 -6.06 -2.39 -4.70
CA ILE A 121 -6.12 -0.93 -4.74
C ILE A 121 -6.84 -0.48 -6.02
N GLU A 122 -7.94 0.25 -5.84
CA GLU A 122 -8.77 0.85 -6.89
C GLU A 122 -8.38 2.32 -7.13
N ARG A 123 -7.81 2.99 -6.11
CA ARG A 123 -7.38 4.39 -6.19
C ARG A 123 -6.05 4.62 -5.48
N LEU A 124 -5.10 5.18 -6.20
CA LEU A 124 -3.81 5.64 -5.68
C LEU A 124 -3.65 7.14 -5.94
N ASP A 125 -3.41 7.94 -4.90
CA ASP A 125 -2.95 9.32 -5.04
C ASP A 125 -1.47 9.43 -4.66
N VAL A 126 -0.66 9.89 -5.61
CA VAL A 126 0.78 10.14 -5.44
C VAL A 126 1.16 11.57 -5.83
N SER A 127 0.21 12.49 -5.83
CA SER A 127 0.44 13.91 -6.11
C SER A 127 1.43 14.53 -5.11
N GLY A 128 2.19 15.55 -5.54
CA GLY A 128 3.11 16.26 -4.63
C GLY A 128 4.28 15.42 -4.10
N ASN A 129 4.65 14.31 -4.75
CA ASN A 129 5.73 13.41 -4.28
C ASN A 129 7.11 13.68 -4.86
N ASN A 130 7.34 14.81 -5.54
CA ASN A 130 8.63 15.14 -6.14
C ASN A 130 9.14 14.06 -7.11
N ILE A 131 8.24 13.54 -7.96
CA ILE A 131 8.54 12.62 -9.06
C ILE A 131 9.29 13.44 -10.12
N LYS A 132 10.62 13.55 -10.01
CA LYS A 132 11.48 14.46 -10.80
C LYS A 132 11.31 14.29 -12.32
N ASN A 133 12.18 13.49 -12.96
CA ASN A 133 12.10 13.24 -14.41
C ASN A 133 11.13 12.10 -14.75
N GLY A 134 10.61 11.38 -13.74
CA GLY A 134 9.59 10.34 -13.92
C GLY A 134 10.04 9.16 -14.76
N VAL A 135 11.35 8.86 -14.82
CA VAL A 135 11.92 7.79 -15.65
C VAL A 135 11.38 6.44 -15.20
N PHE A 136 11.41 6.17 -13.89
CA PHE A 136 10.96 4.90 -13.35
C PHE A 136 9.44 4.77 -13.42
N VAL A 137 8.70 5.82 -13.04
CA VAL A 137 7.22 5.82 -13.14
C VAL A 137 6.77 5.58 -14.58
N THR A 138 7.36 6.29 -15.55
CA THR A 138 7.02 6.13 -16.97
C THR A 138 7.30 4.72 -17.46
N GLN A 139 8.41 4.11 -17.02
CA GLN A 139 8.74 2.74 -17.38
C GLN A 139 7.69 1.75 -16.88
N ILE A 140 7.27 1.85 -15.62
CA ILE A 140 6.25 0.97 -15.04
C ILE A 140 4.91 1.12 -15.78
N LEU A 141 4.49 2.36 -16.07
CA LEU A 141 3.25 2.61 -16.81
C LEU A 141 3.30 2.06 -18.24
N ARG A 142 4.45 2.16 -18.93
CA ARG A 142 4.63 1.56 -20.26
C ARG A 142 4.50 0.04 -20.22
N THR A 143 5.15 -0.61 -19.25
CA THR A 143 5.05 -2.06 -19.06
C THR A 143 3.61 -2.49 -18.78
N TYR A 144 2.89 -1.77 -17.92
CA TYR A 144 1.48 -2.01 -17.65
C TYR A 144 0.62 -1.93 -18.93
N VAL A 145 0.75 -0.84 -19.71
CA VAL A 145 -0.01 -0.65 -20.96
C VAL A 145 0.30 -1.76 -21.97
N GLN A 146 1.55 -2.19 -22.08
CA GLN A 146 1.95 -3.28 -22.98
C GLN A 146 1.29 -4.60 -22.60
N ARG A 147 1.31 -4.98 -21.31
CA ARG A 147 0.67 -6.21 -20.81
C ARG A 147 -0.84 -6.19 -21.06
N HIS A 148 -1.52 -5.08 -20.73
CA HIS A 148 -2.97 -4.95 -20.95
C HIS A 148 -3.39 -4.90 -22.41
N ARG A 149 -2.50 -4.49 -23.33
CA ARG A 149 -2.77 -4.61 -24.77
C ARG A 149 -2.66 -6.06 -25.24
N GLN A 150 -1.66 -6.79 -24.75
CA GLN A 150 -1.46 -8.21 -25.10
C GLN A 150 -2.61 -9.08 -24.58
N SER A 151 -3.06 -8.86 -23.36
CA SER A 151 -4.18 -9.62 -22.76
C SER A 151 -5.53 -9.44 -23.45
N LYS A 152 -5.69 -8.39 -24.27
CA LYS A 152 -6.91 -8.14 -25.06
C LYS A 152 -6.89 -8.78 -26.45
N LEU A 153 -5.73 -9.30 -26.86
CA LEU A 153 -5.51 -9.92 -28.18
C LEU A 153 -5.38 -11.45 -28.10
N SER A 154 -5.28 -12.01 -26.88
CA SER A 154 -5.27 -13.44 -26.57
C SER A 154 -6.66 -13.92 -26.14
#